data_AF-A0A2M8Q2J8-F1
#
_entry.id   AF-A0A2M8Q2J8-F1
#
_cell.length_a   1.000
_cell.length_b   1.000
_cell.length_c   1.000
_cell.angle_alpha   90.00
_cell.angle_beta   90.00
_cell.angle_gamma   90.00
#
_symmetry.space_group_name_H-M   'P 1'
#
loop_
_entity.id
_entity.type
_entity.pdbx_description
1 polymer ?
#
loop_
_entity_poly.entity_id
_entity_poly.type
_entity_poly.pdbx_seq_one_letter_code
_entity_poly.pdbx_strand_id
1 'polypeptide(L)'
;MLKLFRTMLLIIVLALPLAIIGISQPQPAAAQSSCTQTHTVQAGENLFRIGLRYGVSWTVLQAYNYLSNPNLIYVGQVLCINGYASSPPATPTPVTIYPGNPFGPTTQPRIYFPQATLGVSFQLVGYNFPPNRQVTIGITTLGNRPYIPYYTTTTDASGQFYVEVPIPPTLANANTIAVEATTSGGYYALNWFYNR
;
A
#
# COMPACT_ATOMS: atom_id res chain seq x y z
N MET A 1 -39.03 8.82 -80.26
CA MET A 1 -40.12 7.89 -79.87
C MET A 1 -39.55 6.49 -80.02
N LEU A 2 -39.61 5.53 -79.11
CA LEU A 2 -40.43 5.31 -77.92
C LEU A 2 -39.92 4.00 -77.26
N LYS A 3 -39.57 4.08 -75.97
CA LYS A 3 -39.77 3.13 -74.86
C LYS A 3 -39.87 1.59 -75.10
N LEU A 4 -39.11 0.86 -74.25
CA LEU A 4 -39.40 -0.43 -73.56
C LEU A 4 -39.53 -1.70 -74.46
N PHE A 5 -38.89 -2.84 -74.19
CA PHE A 5 -38.97 -3.67 -72.97
C PHE A 5 -37.95 -4.84 -73.03
N ARG A 6 -37.44 -5.24 -71.85
CA ARG A 6 -37.14 -6.61 -71.37
C ARG A 6 -36.21 -7.52 -72.21
N THR A 7 -35.09 -7.97 -71.63
CA THR A 7 -34.90 -9.33 -71.06
C THR A 7 -33.44 -9.53 -70.60
N MET A 8 -33.22 -9.49 -69.28
CA MET A 8 -32.41 -10.41 -68.45
C MET A 8 -31.10 -11.00 -69.01
N LEU A 9 -29.95 -10.50 -68.53
CA LEU A 9 -28.75 -11.32 -68.30
C LEU A 9 -28.13 -10.94 -66.94
N LEU A 10 -28.02 -11.93 -66.05
CA LEU A 10 -27.39 -11.83 -64.73
C LEU A 10 -25.95 -11.31 -64.84
N ILE A 11 -25.62 -10.26 -64.07
CA ILE A 11 -24.23 -9.97 -63.69
C ILE A 11 -24.14 -10.13 -62.18
N ILE A 12 -23.59 -11.26 -61.75
CA ILE A 12 -23.09 -11.51 -60.41
C ILE A 12 -21.70 -10.88 -60.33
N VAL A 13 -21.54 -9.77 -59.61
CA VAL A 13 -20.23 -9.34 -59.08
C VAL A 13 -20.40 -8.68 -57.70
N LEU A 14 -20.25 -9.54 -56.69
CA LEU A 14 -19.41 -9.37 -55.51
C LEU A 14 -19.49 -8.03 -54.73
N ALA A 15 -20.37 -7.98 -53.72
CA ALA A 15 -20.23 -7.06 -52.60
C ALA A 15 -19.18 -7.61 -51.62
N LEU A 16 -18.00 -7.00 -51.60
CA LEU A 16 -17.00 -7.24 -50.55
C LEU A 16 -17.47 -6.52 -49.27
N PRO A 17 -17.61 -7.20 -48.12
CA PRO A 17 -17.76 -6.49 -46.86
C PRO A 17 -16.42 -5.85 -46.52
N LEU A 18 -16.40 -4.52 -46.39
CA LEU A 18 -15.31 -3.79 -45.74
C LEU A 18 -15.22 -4.30 -44.31
N ALA A 19 -14.22 -5.15 -44.06
CA ALA A 19 -13.85 -5.60 -42.73
C ALA A 19 -13.49 -4.36 -41.90
N ILE A 20 -14.34 -4.03 -40.93
CA ILE A 20 -13.98 -3.14 -39.84
C ILE A 20 -12.81 -3.83 -39.13
N ILE A 21 -11.60 -3.31 -39.31
CA ILE A 21 -10.45 -3.73 -38.52
C ILE A 21 -10.75 -3.28 -37.09
N GLY A 22 -11.28 -4.21 -36.29
CA GLY A 22 -11.33 -4.06 -34.85
C GLY A 22 -9.90 -3.90 -34.37
N ILE A 23 -9.51 -2.69 -34.00
CA ILE A 23 -8.37 -2.49 -33.10
C ILE A 23 -8.75 -3.17 -31.79
N SER A 24 -8.33 -4.43 -31.66
CA SER A 24 -8.35 -5.17 -30.41
C SER A 24 -7.51 -4.38 -29.41
N GLN A 25 -8.14 -3.54 -28.59
CA GLN A 25 -7.50 -3.07 -27.37
C GLN A 25 -7.07 -4.32 -26.58
N PRO A 26 -5.84 -4.40 -26.07
CA PRO A 26 -5.46 -5.48 -25.18
C PRO A 26 -6.35 -5.39 -23.94
N GLN A 27 -7.39 -6.21 -23.90
CA GLN A 27 -8.23 -6.42 -22.73
C GLN A 27 -7.51 -7.43 -21.84
N PRO A 28 -7.04 -7.04 -20.64
CA PRO A 28 -6.46 -7.99 -19.71
C PRO A 28 -7.57 -8.93 -19.23
N ALA A 29 -7.46 -10.21 -19.56
CA ALA A 29 -8.27 -11.28 -19.01
C ALA A 29 -7.59 -11.84 -17.75
N ALA A 30 -8.03 -11.41 -16.58
CA ALA A 30 -8.04 -12.19 -15.34
C ALA A 30 -8.84 -11.41 -14.27
N ALA A 31 -9.71 -12.11 -13.55
CA ALA A 31 -10.69 -11.57 -12.62
C ALA A 31 -10.13 -10.59 -11.58
N GLN A 32 -10.57 -9.33 -11.62
CA GLN A 32 -10.37 -8.36 -10.53
C GLN A 32 -11.35 -8.65 -9.41
N SER A 33 -10.93 -9.46 -8.44
CA SER A 33 -11.69 -9.69 -7.22
C SER A 33 -11.66 -8.43 -6.36
N SER A 34 -12.80 -7.71 -6.33
CA SER A 34 -13.23 -6.68 -5.37
C SER A 34 -12.76 -5.23 -5.51
N CYS A 35 -12.67 -4.66 -6.72
CA CYS A 35 -12.69 -3.20 -6.84
C CYS A 35 -14.10 -2.66 -6.55
N THR A 36 -14.33 -2.04 -5.39
CA THR A 36 -15.66 -1.51 -4.99
C THR A 36 -15.76 0.01 -5.07
N GLN A 37 -14.64 0.70 -5.27
CA GLN A 37 -14.53 2.14 -5.44
C GLN A 37 -13.47 2.46 -6.50
N THR A 38 -13.85 3.31 -7.45
CA THR A 38 -12.99 3.78 -8.53
C THR A 38 -12.85 5.30 -8.50
N HIS A 39 -11.79 5.79 -9.14
CA HIS A 39 -11.52 7.20 -9.35
C HIS A 39 -11.06 7.42 -10.78
N THR A 40 -11.71 8.34 -11.49
CA THR A 40 -11.29 8.77 -12.82
C THR A 40 -10.34 9.95 -12.69
N VAL A 41 -9.10 9.76 -13.13
CA VAL A 41 -8.02 10.76 -13.05
C VAL A 41 -8.42 12.03 -13.78
N GLN A 42 -8.35 13.17 -13.10
CA GLN A 42 -8.60 14.50 -13.66
C GLN A 42 -7.30 15.22 -14.05
N ALA A 43 -7.43 16.29 -14.83
CA ALA A 43 -6.30 17.10 -15.24
C ALA A 43 -5.56 17.68 -14.03
N GLY A 44 -4.24 17.49 -13.98
CA GLY A 44 -3.38 17.98 -12.89
C GLY A 44 -3.37 17.12 -11.62
N GLU A 45 -4.01 15.95 -11.64
CA GLU A 45 -3.87 14.95 -10.59
C GLU A 45 -2.66 14.04 -10.84
N ASN A 46 -2.14 13.47 -9.75
CA ASN A 46 -1.11 12.45 -9.75
C ASN A 46 -1.47 11.40 -8.68
N LEU A 47 -0.84 10.22 -8.71
CA LEU A 47 -1.16 9.14 -7.76
C LEU A 47 -1.03 9.58 -6.30
N PHE A 48 -0.12 10.51 -6.00
CA PHE A 48 0.04 11.07 -4.65
C PHE A 48 -1.20 11.83 -4.17
N ARG A 49 -1.70 12.80 -4.96
CA ARG A 49 -2.88 13.60 -4.60
C ARG A 49 -4.16 12.76 -4.57
N ILE A 50 -4.26 11.78 -5.47
CA ILE A 50 -5.38 10.83 -5.50
C ILE A 50 -5.33 9.95 -4.25
N GLY A 51 -4.16 9.39 -3.92
CA GLY A 51 -3.96 8.63 -2.70
C GLY A 51 -4.34 9.40 -1.43
N LEU A 52 -3.89 10.65 -1.32
CA LEU A 52 -4.28 11.53 -0.19
C LEU A 52 -5.78 11.77 -0.10
N ARG A 53 -6.47 11.95 -1.23
CA ARG A 53 -7.93 12.16 -1.28
C ARG A 53 -8.68 10.97 -0.67
N TYR A 54 -8.19 9.75 -0.90
CA TYR A 54 -8.86 8.51 -0.50
C TYR A 54 -8.24 7.84 0.73
N GLY A 55 -7.17 8.40 1.31
CA GLY A 55 -6.45 7.78 2.42
C GLY A 55 -5.70 6.49 2.03
N VAL A 56 -5.33 6.35 0.77
CA VAL A 56 -4.61 5.18 0.22
C VAL A 56 -3.22 5.63 -0.23
N SER A 57 -2.18 4.82 0.01
CA SER A 57 -0.83 5.15 -0.48
C SER A 57 -0.78 5.14 -2.02
N TRP A 58 0.00 6.05 -2.61
CA TRP A 58 0.18 6.08 -4.06
C TRP A 58 0.88 4.83 -4.60
N THR A 59 1.74 4.19 -3.81
CA THR A 59 2.38 2.91 -4.17
C THR A 59 1.39 1.76 -4.14
N VAL A 60 0.44 1.80 -3.21
CA VAL A 60 -0.66 0.83 -3.14
C VAL A 60 -1.59 1.02 -4.34
N LEU A 61 -1.95 2.26 -4.66
CA LEU A 61 -2.69 2.57 -5.89
C LEU A 61 -1.94 2.13 -7.14
N GLN A 62 -0.62 2.35 -7.20
CA GLN A 62 0.23 1.91 -8.30
C GLN A 62 0.18 0.38 -8.45
N ALA A 63 0.45 -0.35 -7.37
CA ALA A 63 0.51 -1.81 -7.38
C ALA A 63 -0.86 -2.41 -7.74
N TYR A 64 -1.93 -1.90 -7.12
CA TYR A 64 -3.27 -2.43 -7.34
C TYR A 64 -3.81 -2.17 -8.75
N ASN A 65 -3.37 -1.07 -9.37
CA ASN A 65 -3.72 -0.72 -10.75
C ASN A 65 -2.67 -1.16 -11.76
N TYR A 66 -1.69 -1.98 -11.34
CA TYR A 66 -0.63 -2.51 -12.21
C TYR A 66 0.11 -1.44 -13.01
N LEU A 67 0.37 -0.29 -12.38
CA LEU A 67 1.01 0.85 -13.04
C LEU A 67 2.53 0.67 -13.04
N SER A 68 3.10 0.48 -14.23
CA SER A 68 4.56 0.32 -14.40
C SER A 68 5.34 1.58 -14.03
N ASN A 69 4.77 2.77 -14.26
CA ASN A 69 5.37 4.04 -13.89
C ASN A 69 4.37 4.87 -13.06
N PRO A 70 4.64 5.11 -11.77
CA PRO A 70 3.72 5.87 -10.91
C PRO A 70 3.62 7.35 -11.28
N ASN A 71 4.60 7.88 -12.01
CA ASN A 71 4.61 9.27 -12.47
C ASN A 71 3.83 9.47 -13.79
N LEU A 72 3.32 8.39 -14.38
CA LEU A 72 2.64 8.41 -15.67
C LEU A 72 1.24 7.83 -15.54
N ILE A 73 0.29 8.72 -15.20
CA ILE A 73 -1.14 8.45 -15.28
C ILE A 73 -1.80 9.44 -16.24
N TYR A 74 -2.87 9.03 -16.90
CA TYR A 74 -3.54 9.82 -17.93
C TYR A 74 -4.88 10.35 -17.46
N VAL A 75 -5.24 11.54 -17.93
CA VAL A 75 -6.59 12.08 -17.72
C VAL A 75 -7.62 11.11 -18.31
N GLY A 76 -8.67 10.80 -17.55
CA GLY A 76 -9.68 9.82 -17.94
C GLY A 76 -9.33 8.36 -17.58
N GLN A 77 -8.11 8.10 -17.10
CA GLN A 77 -7.74 6.78 -16.60
C GLN A 77 -8.54 6.45 -15.34
N VAL A 78 -9.15 5.26 -15.30
CA VAL A 78 -9.89 4.79 -14.12
C VAL A 78 -8.94 4.00 -13.23
N LEU A 79 -8.75 4.47 -12.00
CA LEU A 79 -8.00 3.79 -10.96
C LEU A 79 -8.97 3.15 -9.98
N CYS A 80 -8.74 1.90 -9.63
CA CYS A 80 -9.35 1.31 -8.46
C CYS A 80 -8.69 1.81 -7.17
N ILE A 81 -9.51 2.21 -6.21
CA ILE A 81 -9.08 2.84 -4.97
C ILE A 81 -8.99 1.83 -3.82
N ASN A 82 -9.96 0.93 -3.70
CA ASN A 82 -10.11 0.06 -2.54
C ASN A 82 -9.99 -1.41 -2.91
N GLY A 83 -8.79 -1.77 -3.32
CA GLY A 83 -8.43 -3.12 -3.68
C GLY A 83 -8.19 -4.10 -2.53
N TYR A 84 -8.32 -3.63 -1.30
CA TYR A 84 -8.19 -4.46 -0.12
C TYR A 84 -9.53 -4.41 0.61
N ALA A 85 -10.23 -5.55 0.62
CA ALA A 85 -10.98 -5.88 1.80
C ALA A 85 -10.00 -5.77 2.97
N SER A 86 -10.33 -4.95 3.95
CA SER A 86 -9.69 -4.96 5.26
C SER A 86 -9.88 -6.34 5.87
N SER A 87 -9.09 -7.32 5.44
CA SER A 87 -8.82 -8.48 6.27
C SER A 87 -8.02 -7.95 7.45
N PRO A 88 -8.44 -8.22 8.70
CA PRO A 88 -7.53 -8.11 9.83
C PRO A 88 -6.23 -8.83 9.46
N PRO A 89 -5.05 -8.28 9.79
CA PRO A 89 -3.81 -9.02 9.67
C PRO A 89 -4.03 -10.37 10.36
N ALA A 90 -3.69 -11.46 9.67
CA ALA A 90 -3.65 -12.75 10.32
C ALA A 90 -2.79 -12.58 11.57
N THR A 91 -3.33 -12.93 12.75
CA THR A 91 -2.58 -12.93 14.00
C THR A 91 -1.23 -13.58 13.71
N PRO A 92 -0.11 -12.84 13.77
CA PRO A 92 1.18 -13.44 13.50
C PRO A 92 1.33 -14.57 14.50
N THR A 93 1.54 -15.80 13.99
CA THR A 93 2.02 -16.89 14.82
C THR A 93 3.24 -16.36 15.57
N PRO A 94 3.31 -16.50 16.90
CA PRO A 94 4.48 -16.09 17.66
C PRO A 94 5.70 -16.70 16.99
N VAL A 95 6.52 -15.87 16.35
CA VAL A 95 7.80 -16.30 15.84
C VAL A 95 8.62 -16.56 17.10
N THR A 96 8.96 -17.82 17.37
CA THR A 96 9.98 -18.15 18.36
C THR A 96 11.25 -17.40 17.95
N ILE A 97 11.49 -16.25 18.57
CA ILE A 97 12.68 -15.44 18.33
C ILE A 97 13.92 -16.29 18.62
N TYR A 98 14.77 -16.37 17.60
CA TYR A 98 16.05 -17.06 17.58
C TYR A 98 16.96 -16.56 18.73
N PRO A 99 17.67 -17.46 19.45
CA PRO A 99 18.67 -17.08 20.45
C PRO A 99 19.92 -16.58 19.71
N GLY A 100 19.92 -15.29 19.39
CA GLY A 100 21.04 -14.66 18.70
C GLY A 100 20.88 -13.16 18.76
N ASN A 101 21.17 -12.58 19.92
CA ASN A 101 21.36 -11.14 20.02
C ASN A 101 22.54 -10.75 19.11
N PRO A 102 22.33 -10.00 18.00
CA PRO A 102 23.45 -9.58 17.15
C PRO A 102 24.31 -8.51 17.82
N PHE A 103 23.89 -7.99 18.98
CA PHE A 103 24.43 -6.80 19.62
C PHE A 103 24.50 -7.00 21.14
N GLY A 104 25.46 -7.81 21.63
CA GLY A 104 26.03 -7.84 23.01
C GLY A 104 25.13 -7.73 24.26
N PRO A 105 25.63 -8.03 25.47
CA PRO A 105 24.85 -7.83 26.70
C PRO A 105 24.66 -6.33 26.97
N THR A 106 23.49 -5.79 26.65
CA THR A 106 23.12 -4.40 26.99
C THR A 106 21.89 -4.44 27.90
N THR A 107 21.85 -3.55 28.90
CA THR A 107 20.74 -3.37 29.84
C THR A 107 19.81 -2.22 29.47
N GLN A 108 20.08 -1.52 28.36
CA GLN A 108 19.28 -0.37 27.92
C GLN A 108 18.11 -0.82 27.04
N PRO A 109 16.93 -0.15 27.15
CA PRO A 109 15.81 -0.38 26.26
C PRO A 109 16.21 -0.18 24.80
N ARG A 110 15.74 -1.06 23.93
CA ARG A 110 16.01 -0.97 22.49
C ARG A 110 14.82 -1.47 21.68
N ILE A 111 14.68 -0.96 20.46
CA ILE A 111 13.66 -1.40 19.50
C ILE A 111 14.26 -1.73 18.14
N TYR A 112 13.64 -2.66 17.43
CA TYR A 112 13.98 -3.03 16.06
C TYR A 112 12.74 -3.41 15.26
N PHE A 113 12.91 -3.41 13.93
CA PHE A 113 11.85 -3.63 12.96
C PHE A 113 12.19 -4.86 12.12
N PRO A 114 11.67 -6.06 12.45
CA PRO A 114 11.94 -7.27 11.67
C PRO A 114 11.44 -7.13 10.24
N GLN A 115 10.25 -6.53 10.08
CA GLN A 115 9.54 -6.43 8.81
C GLN A 115 8.71 -5.14 8.77
N ALA A 116 8.59 -4.56 7.58
CA ALA A 116 7.68 -3.47 7.30
C ALA A 116 6.99 -3.72 5.96
N THR A 117 5.71 -3.35 5.88
CA THR A 117 4.93 -3.32 4.66
C THR A 117 4.74 -1.86 4.28
N LEU A 118 5.29 -1.48 3.13
CA LEU A 118 5.30 -0.11 2.62
C LEU A 118 3.95 0.60 2.77
N GLY A 119 3.92 1.63 3.61
CA GLY A 119 2.76 2.48 3.83
C GLY A 119 1.57 1.83 4.53
N VAL A 120 1.71 0.59 5.02
CA VAL A 120 0.63 -0.17 5.65
C VAL A 120 0.91 -0.41 7.13
N SER A 121 1.99 -1.12 7.46
CA SER A 121 2.29 -1.51 8.84
C SER A 121 3.77 -1.86 8.99
N PHE A 122 4.22 -1.98 10.25
CA PHE A 122 5.52 -2.56 10.57
C PHE A 122 5.43 -3.41 11.82
N GLN A 123 6.25 -4.45 11.87
CA GLN A 123 6.50 -5.20 13.09
C GLN A 123 7.49 -4.41 13.94
N LEU A 124 7.15 -4.21 15.20
CA LEU A 124 7.97 -3.55 16.19
C LEU A 124 8.25 -4.51 17.33
N VAL A 125 9.52 -4.61 17.70
CA VAL A 125 9.92 -5.45 18.81
C VAL A 125 10.82 -4.67 19.76
N GLY A 126 10.54 -4.77 21.05
CA GLY A 126 11.30 -4.12 22.12
C GLY A 126 11.98 -5.13 23.04
N TYR A 127 13.18 -4.76 23.50
CA TYR A 127 13.96 -5.52 24.49
C TYR A 127 14.42 -4.61 25.63
N ASN A 128 14.65 -5.21 26.80
CA ASN A 128 15.22 -4.57 27.99
C ASN A 128 14.41 -3.36 28.50
N PHE A 129 13.11 -3.33 28.24
CA PHE A 129 12.21 -2.39 28.91
C PHE A 129 11.90 -2.89 30.33
N PRO A 130 11.44 -2.02 31.24
CA PRO A 130 10.95 -2.50 32.52
C PRO A 130 9.80 -3.50 32.32
N PRO A 131 9.75 -4.61 33.07
CA PRO A 131 8.75 -5.65 32.88
C PRO A 131 7.35 -5.18 33.30
N ASN A 132 6.32 -5.72 32.64
CA ASN A 132 4.90 -5.45 32.93
C ASN A 132 4.55 -3.95 32.93
N ARG A 133 5.14 -3.18 32.00
CA ARG A 133 4.89 -1.74 31.85
C ARG A 133 4.21 -1.44 30.52
N GLN A 134 3.28 -0.49 30.57
CA GLN A 134 2.74 0.12 29.36
C GLN A 134 3.86 0.86 28.62
N VAL A 135 3.91 0.63 27.31
CA VAL A 135 4.78 1.29 26.34
C VAL A 135 3.92 2.14 25.42
N THR A 136 4.25 3.42 25.30
CA THR A 136 3.67 4.33 24.32
C THR A 136 4.60 4.43 23.12
N ILE A 137 4.05 4.17 21.93
CA ILE A 137 4.74 4.20 20.65
C ILE A 137 4.37 5.52 19.97
N GLY A 138 5.37 6.38 19.85
CA GLY A 138 5.32 7.62 19.09
C GLY A 138 5.90 7.42 17.69
N ILE A 139 5.28 8.01 16.67
CA ILE A 139 5.71 7.86 15.27
C ILE A 139 5.82 9.22 14.61
N THR A 140 6.84 9.38 13.76
CA THR A 140 7.08 10.57 12.94
C THR A 140 7.96 10.21 11.74
N THR A 141 8.33 11.20 10.93
CA THR A 141 9.39 11.07 9.92
C THR A 141 10.75 11.36 10.54
N LEU A 142 11.82 10.73 10.02
CA LEU A 142 13.16 10.92 10.57
C LEU A 142 13.56 12.41 10.58
N GLY A 143 14.08 12.88 11.73
CA GLY A 143 14.49 14.27 11.93
C GLY A 143 13.39 15.20 12.44
N ASN A 144 12.13 14.75 12.49
CA ASN A 144 11.03 15.57 13.00
C ASN A 144 10.69 15.23 14.46
N ARG A 145 10.45 16.27 15.26
CA ARG A 145 9.96 16.19 16.65
C ARG A 145 8.80 17.19 16.82
N PRO A 146 7.83 16.93 17.72
CA PRO A 146 7.74 15.79 18.64
C PRO A 146 7.27 14.49 17.95
N TYR A 147 7.49 13.35 18.58
CA TYR A 147 6.87 12.09 18.18
C TYR A 147 5.38 12.14 18.55
N ILE A 148 4.50 11.76 17.61
CA ILE A 148 3.05 11.77 17.84
C ILE A 148 2.68 10.41 18.48
N PRO A 149 2.13 10.38 19.71
CA PRO A 149 1.66 9.14 20.32
C PRO A 149 0.58 8.51 19.42
N TYR A 150 0.77 7.24 19.08
CA TYR A 150 -0.06 6.60 18.06
C TYR A 150 -0.54 5.21 18.47
N TYR A 151 0.30 4.44 19.16
CA TYR A 151 -0.03 3.08 19.57
C TYR A 151 0.43 2.83 21.00
N THR A 152 -0.24 1.94 21.73
CA THR A 152 0.20 1.50 23.07
C THR A 152 0.24 -0.01 23.15
N THR A 153 1.24 -0.54 23.84
CA THR A 153 1.37 -1.97 24.16
C THR A 153 1.86 -2.13 25.60
N THR A 154 2.09 -3.35 26.05
CA THR A 154 2.63 -3.66 27.38
C THR A 154 3.78 -4.64 27.25
N THR A 155 4.85 -4.43 28.01
CA THR A 155 5.95 -5.40 28.11
C THR A 155 5.55 -6.61 28.91
N ASP A 156 6.08 -7.77 28.55
CA ASP A 156 5.93 -8.99 29.33
C ASP A 156 6.79 -8.99 30.61
N ALA A 157 6.76 -10.10 31.34
CA ALA A 157 7.55 -10.29 32.56
C ALA A 157 9.07 -10.26 32.32
N SER A 158 9.53 -10.41 31.08
CA SER A 158 10.94 -10.33 30.69
C SER A 158 11.35 -8.95 30.18
N GLY A 159 10.41 -7.99 30.13
CA GLY A 159 10.70 -6.64 29.62
C GLY A 159 10.71 -6.56 28.10
N GLN A 160 10.03 -7.48 27.42
CA GLN A 160 9.96 -7.56 25.97
C GLN A 160 8.54 -7.27 25.46
N PHE A 161 8.42 -6.83 24.22
CA PHE A 161 7.13 -6.75 23.53
C PHE A 161 7.32 -6.98 22.03
N TYR A 162 6.28 -7.51 21.38
CA TYR A 162 6.17 -7.66 19.93
C TYR A 162 4.80 -7.16 19.51
N VAL A 163 4.74 -6.26 18.52
CA VAL A 163 3.47 -5.69 18.06
C VAL A 163 3.55 -5.30 16.59
N GLU A 164 2.47 -5.51 15.85
CA GLU A 164 2.30 -4.94 14.53
C GLU A 164 1.61 -3.57 14.66
N VAL A 165 2.27 -2.54 14.14
CA VAL A 165 1.80 -1.16 14.23
C VAL A 165 1.41 -0.68 12.84
N PRO A 166 0.16 -0.23 12.62
CA PRO A 166 -0.23 0.35 11.34
C PRO A 166 0.52 1.67 11.11
N ILE A 167 0.95 1.96 9.89
CA ILE A 167 1.56 3.24 9.56
C ILE A 167 0.44 4.29 9.44
N PRO A 168 0.52 5.43 10.15
CA PRO A 168 -0.48 6.49 10.00
C PRO A 168 -0.61 6.91 8.52
N PRO A 169 -1.82 7.15 7.98
CA PRO A 169 -1.99 7.53 6.58
C PRO A 169 -1.18 8.77 6.18
N THR A 170 -0.95 9.70 7.12
CA THR A 170 -0.10 10.89 6.94
C THR A 170 1.37 10.56 6.71
N LEU A 171 1.83 9.40 7.15
CA LEU A 171 3.19 8.89 7.04
C LEU A 171 3.33 7.74 6.04
N ALA A 172 2.22 7.25 5.46
CA ALA A 172 2.23 6.10 4.55
C ALA A 172 3.20 6.27 3.36
N ASN A 173 3.41 7.53 2.94
CA ASN A 173 4.27 7.90 1.82
C ASN A 173 5.65 8.43 2.25
N ALA A 174 5.97 8.44 3.53
CA ALA A 174 7.27 8.89 4.00
C ALA A 174 8.34 7.85 3.66
N ASN A 175 9.51 8.27 3.17
CA ASN A 175 10.61 7.35 2.85
C ASN A 175 11.23 6.70 4.10
N THR A 176 11.17 7.40 5.24
CA THR A 176 11.68 6.93 6.51
C THR A 176 10.66 7.18 7.59
N ILE A 177 10.52 6.19 8.48
CA ILE A 177 9.67 6.27 9.66
C ILE A 177 10.59 6.18 10.86
N ALA A 178 10.46 7.16 11.75
CA ALA A 178 11.11 7.16 13.04
C ALA A 178 10.08 6.78 14.11
N VAL A 179 10.50 5.91 15.01
CA VAL A 179 9.66 5.42 16.11
C VAL A 179 10.37 5.66 17.43
N GLU A 180 9.59 6.12 18.40
CA GLU A 180 9.96 6.19 19.80
C GLU A 180 9.06 5.24 20.59
N ALA A 181 9.67 4.43 21.45
CA ALA A 181 8.94 3.63 22.44
C ALA A 181 9.32 4.16 23.82
N THR A 182 8.34 4.63 24.60
CA THR A 182 8.54 5.19 25.94
C THR A 182 7.73 4.43 26.99
N THR A 183 8.21 4.37 28.23
CA THR A 183 7.42 3.90 29.38
C THR A 183 7.36 4.95 30.48
N SER A 184 6.41 4.77 31.40
CA SER A 184 6.45 5.46 32.70
C SER A 184 7.82 5.26 33.38
N GLY A 185 8.39 6.34 33.94
CA GLY A 185 9.71 6.31 34.58
C GLY A 185 10.89 6.74 33.69
N GLY A 186 10.64 7.20 32.45
CA GLY A 186 11.68 7.83 31.62
C GLY A 186 12.54 6.87 30.81
N TYR A 187 12.18 5.59 30.74
CA TYR A 187 12.82 4.63 29.84
C TYR A 187 12.29 4.82 28.42
N TYR A 188 13.20 4.92 27.46
CA TYR A 188 12.84 5.06 26.07
C TYR A 188 13.84 4.38 25.13
N ALA A 189 13.37 4.04 23.94
CA ALA A 189 14.20 3.62 22.82
C ALA A 189 13.74 4.31 21.54
N LEU A 190 14.72 4.63 20.68
CA LEU A 190 14.51 5.30 19.41
C LEU A 190 15.17 4.48 18.31
N ASN A 191 14.46 4.28 17.21
CA ASN A 191 15.04 3.72 16.01
C ASN A 191 14.20 4.17 14.79
N TRP A 192 14.73 3.95 13.60
CA TRP A 192 14.05 4.28 12.36
C TRP A 192 14.23 3.17 11.34
N PHE A 193 13.37 3.14 10.34
CA PHE A 193 13.47 2.22 9.21
C PHE A 193 13.10 2.92 7.90
N TYR A 194 13.60 2.37 6.80
CA TYR A 194 13.12 2.75 5.47
C TYR A 194 11.77 2.13 5.24
N ASN A 195 10.78 2.97 4.94
CA ASN A 195 9.46 2.52 4.54
C ASN A 195 9.53 2.12 3.07
N ARG A 196 9.79 0.83 2.81
CA ARG A 196 9.97 0.26 1.49
C ARG A 196 9.59 -1.21 1.50
#